data_AF-A0A1F5C175-F1
#
_entry.id   AF-A0A1F5C175-F1
#
_cell.length_a   1.000
_cell.length_b   1.000
_cell.length_c   1.000
_cell.angle_alpha   90.00
_cell.angle_beta   90.00
_cell.angle_gamma   90.00
#
_symmetry.space_group_name_H-M   'P 1'
#
loop_
_entity.id
_entity.type
_entity.pdbx_description
1 polymer ?
#
loop_
_entity_poly.entity_id
_entity_poly.type
_entity_poly.pdbx_seq_one_letter_code
_entity_poly.pdbx_strand_id
1 'polypeptide(L)'
;MRIRWAILGFGLIFLLSCAGARAPKNLAPEEQEFLSSVRYIISGQEKKAFLALPPSERSRFIDEFWKRRDLDPSTEVNEYKTEYLKRIAEAKHLFLEGGTSGWLTDRGRIYILLGPPEQRDTYPRGYSFYSQPSEVWYYGFYRLYFVDSRWNGNFELVPESARQIAEINNAQMQLRSQETVGQGKSLIDFKVDVRKTSDLKRLIIISIPYKDIWFSAEGKEFKASLELTWEVYDGADKKIQEGTKTYPLELTREQLKELGGREWLAEIPLELEPGDYQVALTLKNSTDQNQVRKRIKLN
;
A
#
# COMPACT_ATOMS: atom_id res chain seq x y z
N MET A 1 31.93 24.75 61.88
CA MET A 1 32.58 24.40 60.60
C MET A 1 31.47 23.96 59.65
N ARG A 2 30.88 24.81 58.78
CA ARG A 2 31.25 25.10 57.36
C ARG A 2 31.64 23.79 56.62
N ILE A 3 31.03 23.35 55.50
CA ILE A 3 30.80 23.99 54.18
C ILE A 3 29.71 23.23 53.38
N ARG A 4 29.05 23.93 52.44
CA ARG A 4 28.01 23.54 51.45
C ARG A 4 28.59 22.90 50.15
N TRP A 5 27.68 22.61 49.20
CA TRP A 5 27.83 22.42 47.73
C TRP A 5 27.98 20.95 47.26
N ALA A 6 27.47 20.46 46.13
CA ALA A 6 26.45 20.82 45.12
C ALA A 6 26.54 19.73 44.01
N ILE A 7 25.40 19.33 43.43
CA ILE A 7 25.12 18.93 42.03
C ILE A 7 26.09 17.93 41.33
N LEU A 8 25.57 16.82 40.78
CA LEU A 8 25.51 16.56 39.33
C LEU A 8 24.79 15.23 39.04
N GLY A 9 23.80 15.28 38.14
CA GLY A 9 23.05 14.12 37.69
C GLY A 9 23.75 13.31 36.61
N PHE A 10 23.21 12.13 36.34
CA PHE A 10 23.31 11.50 35.03
C PHE A 10 22.04 10.67 34.79
N GLY A 11 21.08 11.28 34.09
CA GLY A 11 19.97 10.55 33.49
C GLY A 11 20.50 9.77 32.29
N LEU A 12 20.38 8.44 32.33
CA LEU A 12 20.58 7.61 31.15
C LEU A 12 19.32 7.73 30.26
N ILE A 13 19.30 8.75 29.42
CA ILE A 13 18.34 8.85 28.33
C ILE A 13 18.83 7.92 27.22
N PHE A 14 18.19 6.76 27.07
CA PHE A 14 18.29 5.96 25.84
C PHE A 14 17.64 6.75 24.70
N LEU A 15 18.43 7.58 24.03
CA LEU A 15 18.07 8.14 22.73
C LEU A 15 18.15 7.01 21.71
N LEU A 16 17.01 6.37 21.41
CA LEU A 16 16.80 5.70 20.14
C LEU A 16 16.73 6.76 19.05
N SER A 17 17.91 7.24 18.67
CA SER A 17 18.11 8.03 17.46
C SER A 17 17.85 7.10 16.28
N CYS A 18 16.70 7.26 15.65
CA CYS A 18 16.47 6.74 14.29
C CYS A 18 17.29 7.58 13.30
N ALA A 19 18.62 7.47 13.39
CA ALA A 19 19.51 7.89 12.33
C ALA A 19 19.18 7.02 11.11
N GLY A 20 18.80 7.67 10.00
CA GLY A 20 18.43 6.99 8.76
C GLY A 20 19.51 5.97 8.37
N ALA A 21 19.18 4.69 8.52
CA ALA A 21 20.04 3.60 8.10
C ALA A 21 20.27 3.74 6.59
N ARG A 22 21.47 4.21 6.21
CA ARG A 22 21.95 4.04 4.83
C ARG A 22 21.99 2.54 4.57
N ALA A 23 21.31 2.10 3.52
CA ALA A 23 21.33 0.72 3.08
C ALA A 23 22.80 0.24 2.96
N PRO A 24 23.17 -0.90 3.55
CA PRO A 24 24.50 -1.48 3.42
C PRO A 24 24.80 -1.73 1.95
N LYS A 25 25.92 -1.19 1.46
CA LYS A 25 26.28 -1.23 0.04
C LYS A 25 26.75 -2.60 -0.48
N ASN A 26 26.88 -3.61 0.38
CA ASN A 26 27.31 -4.96 0.00
C ASN A 26 26.28 -6.00 0.45
N LEU A 27 25.42 -6.41 -0.47
CA LEU A 27 24.55 -7.58 -0.32
C LEU A 27 25.26 -8.80 -0.90
N ALA A 28 25.21 -9.94 -0.23
CA ALA A 28 25.67 -11.20 -0.80
C ALA A 28 24.83 -11.57 -2.05
N PRO A 29 25.35 -12.33 -3.01
CA PRO A 29 24.60 -12.71 -4.21
C PRO A 29 23.23 -13.32 -3.90
N GLU A 30 23.15 -14.18 -2.89
CA GLU A 30 21.90 -14.81 -2.42
C GLU A 30 20.90 -13.77 -1.90
N GLU A 31 21.35 -12.75 -1.18
CA GLU A 31 20.49 -11.68 -0.66
C GLU A 31 19.96 -10.78 -1.79
N GLN A 32 20.78 -10.56 -2.83
CA GLN A 32 20.36 -9.84 -4.04
C GLN A 32 19.32 -10.65 -4.81
N GLU A 33 19.56 -11.94 -4.98
CA GLU A 33 18.63 -12.86 -5.64
C GLU A 33 17.31 -12.95 -4.87
N PHE A 34 17.36 -13.05 -3.54
CA PHE A 34 16.18 -12.98 -2.68
C PHE A 34 15.39 -11.70 -2.93
N LEU A 35 16.01 -10.52 -2.77
CA LEU A 35 15.31 -9.24 -2.98
C LEU A 35 14.77 -9.06 -4.41
N SER A 36 15.45 -9.64 -5.38
CA SER A 36 15.03 -9.65 -6.78
C SER A 36 13.79 -10.54 -6.96
N SER A 37 13.83 -11.78 -6.45
CA SER A 37 12.76 -12.75 -6.60
C SER A 37 11.51 -12.33 -5.82
N VAL A 38 11.62 -11.79 -4.61
CA VAL A 38 10.46 -11.41 -3.80
C VAL A 38 9.90 -10.02 -4.10
N ARG A 39 10.38 -9.32 -5.14
CA ARG A 39 10.07 -7.90 -5.39
C ARG A 39 8.58 -7.56 -5.50
N TYR A 40 7.75 -8.54 -5.89
CA TYR A 40 6.31 -8.35 -6.01
C TYR A 40 5.56 -8.52 -4.69
N ILE A 41 6.16 -9.23 -3.74
CA ILE A 41 5.51 -9.69 -2.50
C ILE A 41 6.17 -9.13 -1.24
N ILE A 42 7.38 -8.58 -1.33
CA ILE A 42 8.02 -7.83 -0.24
C ILE A 42 7.44 -6.43 -0.14
N SER A 43 7.01 -6.03 1.05
CA SER A 43 6.59 -4.66 1.33
C SER A 43 7.77 -3.69 1.40
N GLY A 44 7.50 -2.40 1.24
CA GLY A 44 8.52 -1.37 1.41
C GLY A 44 9.12 -1.34 2.83
N GLN A 45 8.33 -1.71 3.84
CA GLN A 45 8.79 -1.79 5.23
C GLN A 45 9.68 -3.01 5.46
N GLU A 46 9.27 -4.19 4.99
CA GLU A 46 10.07 -5.42 5.05
C GLU A 46 11.41 -5.25 4.33
N LYS A 47 11.41 -4.66 3.13
CA LYS A 47 12.65 -4.38 2.38
C LYS A 47 13.58 -3.45 3.15
N LYS A 48 13.04 -2.38 3.74
CA LYS A 48 13.84 -1.44 4.57
C LYS A 48 14.38 -2.13 5.81
N ALA A 49 13.57 -2.94 6.49
CA ALA A 49 13.99 -3.72 7.65
C ALA A 49 15.12 -4.69 7.28
N PHE A 50 14.95 -5.48 6.21
CA PHE A 50 15.97 -6.40 5.72
C PHE A 50 17.31 -5.70 5.43
N LEU A 51 17.26 -4.56 4.73
CA LEU A 51 18.46 -3.79 4.43
C LEU A 51 19.11 -3.22 5.70
N ALA A 52 18.34 -2.88 6.73
CA ALA A 52 18.87 -2.37 8.00
C ALA A 52 19.49 -3.47 8.89
N LEU A 53 19.21 -4.76 8.62
CA LEU A 53 19.76 -5.86 9.40
C LEU A 53 21.27 -6.06 9.17
N PRO A 54 22.01 -6.45 10.22
CA PRO A 54 23.38 -6.93 10.07
C PRO A 54 23.39 -8.23 9.24
N PRO A 55 24.47 -8.52 8.48
CA PRO A 55 24.55 -9.72 7.64
C PRO A 55 24.21 -11.03 8.38
N SER A 56 24.61 -11.15 9.64
CA SER A 56 24.32 -12.32 10.49
C SER A 56 22.84 -12.59 10.76
N GLU A 57 21.97 -11.59 10.58
CA GLU A 57 20.53 -11.72 10.84
C GLU A 57 19.68 -11.86 9.56
N ARG A 58 20.29 -11.70 8.38
CA ARG A 58 19.56 -11.69 7.10
C ARG A 58 19.02 -13.05 6.70
N SER A 59 19.77 -14.13 6.91
CA SER A 59 19.29 -15.49 6.64
C SER A 59 18.03 -15.81 7.45
N ARG A 60 18.05 -15.49 8.75
CA ARG A 60 16.87 -15.63 9.62
C ARG A 60 15.67 -14.82 9.12
N PHE A 61 15.90 -13.61 8.60
CA PHE A 61 14.82 -12.82 8.00
C PHE A 61 14.22 -13.51 6.77
N ILE A 62 15.05 -14.09 5.89
CA ILE A 62 14.58 -14.79 4.69
C ILE A 62 13.73 -16.00 5.08
N ASP A 63 14.18 -16.79 6.06
CA ASP A 63 13.43 -17.96 6.56
C ASP A 63 12.07 -17.53 7.13
N GLU A 64 12.07 -16.52 8.00
CA GLU A 64 10.84 -15.96 8.58
C GLU A 64 9.93 -15.33 7.52
N PHE A 65 10.49 -14.69 6.49
CA PHE A 65 9.73 -14.09 5.40
C PHE A 65 8.88 -15.13 4.66
N TRP A 66 9.45 -16.31 4.40
CA TRP A 66 8.75 -17.40 3.74
C TRP A 66 7.83 -18.15 4.69
N LYS A 67 8.28 -18.43 5.91
CA LYS A 67 7.49 -19.13 6.93
C LYS A 67 6.15 -18.45 7.22
N ARG A 68 6.11 -17.11 7.27
CA ARG A 68 4.87 -16.34 7.47
C ARG A 68 3.91 -16.35 6.29
N ARG A 69 4.34 -16.90 5.16
CA ARG A 69 3.55 -17.05 3.93
C ARG A 69 3.31 -18.52 3.61
N ASP A 70 3.57 -19.41 4.57
CA ASP A 70 3.27 -20.82 4.39
C ASP A 70 1.76 -21.04 4.42
N LEU A 71 1.23 -21.75 3.43
CA LEU A 71 -0.21 -22.02 3.35
C LEU A 71 -0.59 -23.17 4.28
N ASP A 72 0.28 -24.16 4.41
CA ASP A 72 0.08 -25.28 5.28
C ASP A 72 1.36 -25.60 6.07
N PRO A 73 1.53 -25.02 7.27
CA PRO A 73 2.68 -25.30 8.12
C PRO A 73 2.81 -26.76 8.57
N SER A 74 1.81 -27.62 8.28
CA SER A 74 1.89 -29.05 8.57
C SER A 74 2.67 -29.85 7.53
N THR A 75 2.95 -29.25 6.36
CA THR A 75 3.81 -29.85 5.35
C THR A 75 5.27 -29.40 5.53
N GLU A 76 6.20 -30.19 4.99
CA GLU A 76 7.63 -29.83 5.03
C GLU A 76 7.97 -28.74 4.00
N VAL A 77 7.13 -28.57 2.98
CA VAL A 77 7.40 -27.70 1.83
C VAL A 77 6.42 -26.54 1.85
N ASN A 78 6.96 -25.32 1.89
CA ASN A 78 6.15 -24.13 1.76
C ASN A 78 5.51 -24.05 0.35
N GLU A 79 4.20 -24.32 0.25
CA GLU A 79 3.50 -24.41 -1.04
C GLU A 79 3.44 -23.05 -1.74
N TYR A 80 3.27 -21.98 -0.95
CA TYR A 80 3.24 -20.63 -1.48
C TYR A 80 4.53 -20.25 -2.18
N LYS A 81 5.67 -20.45 -1.50
CA LYS A 81 7.00 -20.20 -2.04
C LYS A 81 7.21 -21.01 -3.32
N THR A 82 6.80 -22.27 -3.30
CA THR A 82 6.93 -23.18 -4.45
C THR A 82 6.15 -22.67 -5.66
N GLU A 83 4.87 -22.35 -5.49
CA GLU A 83 4.01 -21.85 -6.57
C GLU A 83 4.46 -20.45 -7.04
N TYR A 84 4.87 -19.57 -6.12
CA TYR A 84 5.38 -18.24 -6.46
C TYR A 84 6.64 -18.30 -7.31
N LEU A 85 7.63 -19.10 -6.90
CA LEU A 85 8.88 -19.27 -7.64
C LEU A 85 8.65 -19.97 -8.99
N LYS A 86 7.71 -20.91 -9.04
CA LYS A 86 7.27 -21.53 -10.30
C LYS A 86 6.70 -20.48 -11.26
N ARG A 87 5.80 -19.60 -10.82
CA ARG A 87 5.25 -18.53 -11.67
C ARG A 87 6.32 -17.54 -12.15
N ILE A 88 7.33 -17.25 -11.34
CA ILE A 88 8.48 -16.45 -11.79
C ILE A 88 9.22 -17.14 -12.94
N ALA A 89 9.50 -18.44 -12.79
CA ALA A 89 10.17 -19.22 -13.83
C ALA A 89 9.34 -19.28 -15.12
N GLU A 90 8.04 -19.57 -15.02
CA GLU A 90 7.11 -19.58 -16.15
C GLU A 90 7.05 -18.21 -16.84
N ALA A 91 6.88 -17.13 -16.07
CA ALA A 91 6.84 -15.77 -16.61
C ALA A 91 8.15 -15.36 -17.32
N LYS A 92 9.30 -15.80 -16.80
CA LYS A 92 10.62 -15.59 -17.44
C LYS A 92 10.68 -16.19 -18.84
N HIS A 93 10.03 -17.33 -19.06
CA HIS A 93 10.01 -18.02 -20.36
C HIS A 93 8.90 -17.52 -21.29
N LEU A 94 7.70 -17.26 -20.75
CA LEU A 94 6.52 -16.94 -21.55
C LEU A 94 6.51 -15.51 -22.08
N PHE A 95 7.11 -14.55 -21.35
CA PHE A 95 6.93 -13.12 -21.62
C PHE A 95 8.25 -12.39 -21.92
N LEU A 96 9.21 -13.05 -22.56
CA LEU A 96 10.45 -12.41 -23.00
C LEU A 96 10.15 -11.32 -24.05
N GLU A 97 10.50 -10.07 -23.76
CA GLU A 97 10.13 -8.90 -24.58
C GLU A 97 11.32 -7.94 -24.72
N GLY A 98 11.75 -7.67 -25.96
CA GLY A 98 12.75 -6.62 -26.23
C GLY A 98 14.06 -6.72 -25.44
N GLY A 99 14.50 -7.94 -25.08
CA GLY A 99 15.68 -8.18 -24.22
C GLY A 99 15.43 -8.05 -22.71
N THR A 100 14.22 -7.70 -22.30
CA THR A 100 13.77 -7.71 -20.92
C THR A 100 13.33 -9.12 -20.53
N SER A 101 13.86 -9.62 -19.42
CA SER A 101 13.47 -10.91 -18.85
C SER A 101 11.98 -10.93 -18.52
N GLY A 102 11.25 -11.97 -18.92
CA GLY A 102 9.78 -11.90 -18.97
C GLY A 102 9.08 -11.70 -17.63
N TRP A 103 9.65 -12.18 -16.53
CA TRP A 103 9.12 -11.94 -15.19
C TRP A 103 9.20 -10.46 -14.75
N LEU A 104 9.90 -9.58 -15.49
CA LEU A 104 9.98 -8.13 -15.28
C LEU A 104 9.02 -7.32 -16.15
N THR A 105 8.34 -7.95 -17.12
CA THR A 105 7.36 -7.27 -17.99
C THR A 105 6.02 -7.14 -17.29
N ASP A 106 5.12 -6.30 -17.81
CA ASP A 106 3.78 -6.17 -17.24
C ASP A 106 3.00 -7.49 -17.32
N ARG A 107 3.10 -8.21 -18.45
CA ARG A 107 2.51 -9.56 -18.59
C ARG A 107 3.07 -10.52 -17.55
N GLY A 108 4.39 -10.55 -17.37
CA GLY A 108 5.00 -11.42 -16.36
C GLY A 108 4.65 -11.05 -14.94
N ARG A 109 4.60 -9.75 -14.61
CA ARG A 109 4.14 -9.26 -13.31
C ARG A 109 2.71 -9.72 -13.02
N ILE A 110 1.80 -9.55 -13.97
CA ILE A 110 0.40 -9.96 -13.79
C ILE A 110 0.30 -11.48 -13.64
N TYR A 111 1.02 -12.26 -14.43
CA TYR A 111 1.06 -13.71 -14.31
C TYR A 111 1.56 -14.17 -12.93
N ILE A 112 2.57 -13.52 -12.39
CA ILE A 112 3.07 -13.84 -11.04
C ILE A 112 2.03 -13.50 -9.97
N LEU A 113 1.37 -12.34 -10.11
CA LEU A 113 0.41 -11.85 -9.12
C LEU A 113 -0.92 -12.63 -9.13
N LEU A 114 -1.46 -12.90 -10.31
CA LEU A 114 -2.79 -13.49 -10.48
C LEU A 114 -2.75 -14.98 -10.83
N GLY A 115 -1.59 -15.50 -11.24
CA GLY A 115 -1.47 -16.84 -11.82
C GLY A 115 -1.75 -16.83 -13.33
N PRO A 116 -1.92 -18.00 -13.95
CA PRO A 116 -2.35 -18.09 -15.33
C PRO A 116 -3.79 -17.57 -15.50
N PRO A 117 -4.09 -16.82 -16.58
CA PRO A 117 -5.47 -16.47 -16.92
C PRO A 117 -6.25 -17.72 -17.37
N GLU A 118 -7.58 -17.72 -17.23
CA GLU A 118 -8.39 -18.85 -17.73
C GLU A 118 -8.41 -18.89 -19.26
N GLN A 119 -8.36 -17.71 -19.88
CA GLN A 119 -8.25 -17.57 -21.33
C GLN A 119 -7.27 -16.45 -21.67
N ARG A 120 -6.55 -16.62 -22.79
CA ARG A 120 -5.67 -15.61 -23.36
C ARG A 120 -5.92 -15.50 -24.85
N ASP A 121 -6.47 -14.36 -25.28
CA ASP A 121 -6.61 -14.02 -26.68
C ASP A 121 -5.42 -13.16 -27.12
N THR A 122 -4.76 -13.57 -28.20
CA THR A 122 -3.60 -12.85 -28.74
C THR A 122 -3.95 -12.28 -30.11
N TYR A 123 -3.68 -11.00 -30.30
CA TYR A 123 -3.91 -10.26 -31.54
C TYR A 123 -2.58 -9.65 -32.04
N PRO A 124 -1.70 -10.43 -32.71
CA PRO A 124 -0.38 -9.95 -33.12
C PRO A 124 -0.40 -8.81 -34.14
N ARG A 125 -1.54 -8.63 -34.84
CA ARG A 125 -1.77 -7.53 -35.80
C ARG A 125 -2.88 -6.57 -35.32
N GLY A 126 -3.18 -6.63 -34.03
CA GLY A 126 -4.31 -5.93 -33.43
C GLY A 126 -5.67 -6.57 -33.71
N TYR A 127 -6.67 -6.19 -32.91
CA TYR A 127 -8.07 -6.61 -33.01
C TYR A 127 -8.76 -6.10 -34.29
N SER A 128 -8.39 -4.91 -34.77
CA SER A 128 -8.82 -4.29 -36.02
C SER A 128 -7.63 -3.75 -36.83
N PHE A 129 -7.86 -3.38 -38.09
CA PHE A 129 -6.82 -2.91 -39.02
C PHE A 129 -6.00 -1.71 -38.50
N TYR A 130 -6.56 -0.90 -37.59
CA TYR A 130 -5.89 0.28 -37.02
C TYR A 130 -5.41 0.08 -35.58
N SER A 131 -5.59 -1.12 -35.03
CA SER A 131 -5.22 -1.40 -33.64
C SER A 131 -3.81 -1.95 -33.53
N GLN A 132 -3.19 -1.68 -32.39
CA GLN A 132 -1.86 -2.14 -32.05
C GLN A 132 -1.89 -3.63 -31.66
N PRO A 133 -0.75 -4.36 -31.80
CA PRO A 133 -0.65 -5.72 -31.28
C PRO A 133 -1.07 -5.76 -29.82
N SER A 134 -1.92 -6.71 -29.46
CA SER A 134 -2.51 -6.76 -28.13
C SER A 134 -2.77 -8.18 -27.66
N GLU A 135 -2.88 -8.33 -26.34
CA GLU A 135 -3.40 -9.53 -25.69
C GLU A 135 -4.52 -9.16 -24.72
N VAL A 136 -5.51 -10.04 -24.65
CA VAL A 136 -6.62 -9.94 -23.70
C VAL A 136 -6.60 -11.18 -22.82
N TRP A 137 -6.41 -10.97 -21.53
CA TRP A 137 -6.35 -12.02 -20.53
C TRP A 137 -7.63 -12.00 -19.70
N TYR A 138 -8.23 -13.17 -19.50
CA TYR A 138 -9.49 -13.32 -18.79
C TYR A 138 -9.21 -13.90 -17.40
N TYR A 139 -9.77 -13.25 -16.38
CA TYR A 139 -9.79 -13.66 -14.98
C TYR A 139 -11.23 -13.55 -14.46
N GLY A 140 -11.97 -14.65 -14.57
CA GLY A 140 -13.41 -14.71 -14.34
C GLY A 140 -14.17 -13.70 -15.20
N PHE A 141 -14.79 -12.72 -14.54
CA PHE A 141 -15.63 -11.72 -15.19
C PHE A 141 -14.88 -10.44 -15.61
N TYR A 142 -13.58 -10.29 -15.27
CA TYR A 142 -12.80 -9.14 -15.69
C TYR A 142 -11.68 -9.54 -16.65
N ARG A 143 -11.29 -8.57 -17.48
CA ARG A 143 -10.28 -8.73 -18.53
C ARG A 143 -9.12 -7.79 -18.28
N LEU A 144 -7.91 -8.18 -18.62
CA LEU A 144 -6.73 -7.33 -18.64
C LEU A 144 -6.21 -7.22 -20.06
N TYR A 145 -5.87 -6.00 -20.47
CA TYR A 145 -5.43 -5.71 -21.82
C TYR A 145 -3.97 -5.34 -21.79
N PHE A 146 -3.20 -5.99 -22.64
CA PHE A 146 -1.80 -5.68 -22.85
C PHE A 146 -1.63 -5.20 -24.28
N VAL A 147 -0.95 -4.08 -24.47
CA VAL A 147 -0.82 -3.44 -25.78
C VAL A 147 0.63 -3.10 -26.05
N ASP A 148 1.12 -3.51 -27.21
CA ASP A 148 2.41 -3.04 -27.73
C ASP A 148 2.20 -1.75 -28.53
N SER A 149 2.12 -0.63 -27.81
CA SER A 149 1.89 0.66 -28.45
C SER A 149 3.05 1.18 -29.30
N ARG A 150 4.22 0.56 -29.18
CA ARG A 150 5.47 0.99 -29.83
C ARG A 150 5.94 0.05 -30.94
N TRP A 151 5.20 -1.02 -31.21
CA TRP A 151 5.54 -2.04 -32.22
C TRP A 151 6.92 -2.65 -32.03
N ASN A 152 7.35 -2.81 -30.77
CA ASN A 152 8.68 -3.32 -30.44
C ASN A 152 8.63 -4.66 -29.66
N GLY A 153 7.44 -5.25 -29.54
CA GLY A 153 7.19 -6.47 -28.80
C GLY A 153 7.05 -6.27 -27.28
N ASN A 154 7.12 -5.04 -26.77
CA ASN A 154 6.93 -4.75 -25.35
C ASN A 154 5.46 -4.44 -25.08
N PHE A 155 4.80 -5.33 -24.36
CA PHE A 155 3.37 -5.23 -24.08
C PHE A 155 3.16 -4.57 -22.71
N GLU A 156 2.55 -3.38 -22.72
CA GLU A 156 2.24 -2.62 -21.50
C GLU A 156 0.80 -2.91 -21.06
N LEU A 157 0.57 -3.02 -19.76
CA LEU A 157 -0.78 -3.17 -19.20
C LEU A 157 -1.56 -1.87 -19.40
N VAL A 158 -2.70 -1.95 -20.06
CA VAL A 158 -3.64 -0.83 -20.24
C VAL A 158 -4.86 -1.05 -19.33
N PRO A 159 -4.93 -0.38 -18.17
CA PRO A 159 -6.11 -0.49 -17.32
C PRO A 159 -7.31 0.18 -17.98
N GLU A 160 -8.39 -0.58 -18.17
CA GLU A 160 -9.67 -0.10 -18.68
C GLU A 160 -10.60 0.42 -17.58
N SER A 161 -10.42 -0.01 -16.33
CA SER A 161 -11.30 0.37 -15.21
C SER A 161 -10.57 0.42 -13.86
N ALA A 162 -11.12 1.21 -12.92
CA ALA A 162 -10.66 1.25 -11.54
C ALA A 162 -10.75 -0.13 -10.87
N ARG A 163 -11.76 -0.95 -11.25
CA ARG A 163 -11.91 -2.33 -10.76
C ARG A 163 -10.69 -3.19 -11.08
N GLN A 164 -10.11 -3.10 -12.29
CA GLN A 164 -8.92 -3.87 -12.63
C GLN A 164 -7.72 -3.48 -11.78
N ILE A 165 -7.53 -2.17 -11.54
CA ILE A 165 -6.46 -1.65 -10.69
C ILE A 165 -6.64 -2.18 -9.26
N ALA A 166 -7.87 -2.15 -8.79
CA ALA A 166 -8.33 -2.69 -7.54
C ALA A 166 -8.00 -4.18 -7.36
N GLU A 167 -8.34 -5.04 -8.33
CA GLU A 167 -8.03 -6.48 -8.27
C GLU A 167 -6.51 -6.74 -8.28
N ILE A 168 -5.74 -6.01 -9.10
CA ILE A 168 -4.28 -6.13 -9.12
C ILE A 168 -3.68 -5.74 -7.76
N ASN A 169 -4.18 -4.65 -7.18
CA ASN A 169 -3.76 -4.21 -5.85
C ASN A 169 -4.15 -5.22 -4.78
N ASN A 170 -5.37 -5.76 -4.81
CA ASN A 170 -5.85 -6.77 -3.88
C ASN A 170 -5.00 -8.05 -3.97
N ALA A 171 -4.73 -8.54 -5.18
CA ALA A 171 -3.86 -9.70 -5.37
C ALA A 171 -2.45 -9.44 -4.83
N GLN A 172 -1.87 -8.27 -5.15
CA GLN A 172 -0.57 -7.89 -4.60
C GLN A 172 -0.60 -7.78 -3.06
N MET A 173 -1.70 -7.33 -2.47
CA MET A 173 -1.88 -7.27 -1.02
C MET A 173 -2.06 -8.65 -0.39
N GLN A 174 -2.89 -9.51 -0.96
CA GLN A 174 -3.06 -10.90 -0.50
C GLN A 174 -1.74 -11.66 -0.52
N LEU A 175 -0.96 -11.51 -1.59
CA LEU A 175 0.38 -12.09 -1.70
C LEU A 175 1.37 -11.48 -0.69
N ARG A 176 1.17 -10.22 -0.28
CA ARG A 176 1.94 -9.59 0.80
C ARG A 176 1.51 -10.05 2.20
N SER A 177 0.24 -10.38 2.42
CA SER A 177 -0.38 -10.48 3.75
C SER A 177 -0.91 -11.86 4.12
N GLN A 178 -0.14 -12.93 3.90
CA GLN A 178 -0.58 -14.28 4.30
C GLN A 178 -0.50 -14.59 5.81
N GLU A 179 -0.33 -13.59 6.68
CA GLU A 179 -0.44 -13.75 8.14
C GLU A 179 -1.20 -12.61 8.86
N THR A 180 -2.27 -12.10 8.27
CA THR A 180 -3.30 -11.36 9.04
C THR A 180 -4.70 -11.80 8.62
N VAL A 181 -5.10 -13.02 9.01
CA VAL A 181 -6.51 -13.33 9.27
C VAL A 181 -6.91 -12.50 10.49
N GLY A 182 -7.34 -11.26 10.23
CA GLY A 182 -7.62 -10.23 11.22
C GLY A 182 -7.08 -8.88 10.76
N GLN A 183 -7.96 -8.08 10.16
CA GLN A 183 -7.70 -6.76 9.53
C GLN A 183 -7.04 -6.82 8.15
N GLY A 184 -7.88 -6.99 7.13
CA GLY A 184 -7.55 -6.58 5.76
C GLY A 184 -7.22 -5.08 5.75
N LYS A 185 -5.94 -4.75 5.63
CA LYS A 185 -5.47 -3.37 5.52
C LYS A 185 -5.52 -2.94 4.06
N SER A 186 -6.68 -2.50 3.57
CA SER A 186 -6.68 -1.41 2.60
C SER A 186 -6.26 -0.16 3.37
N LEU A 187 -4.98 0.21 3.24
CA LEU A 187 -4.41 1.32 3.98
C LEU A 187 -4.89 2.63 3.35
N ILE A 188 -6.07 3.11 3.75
CA ILE A 188 -6.35 4.55 3.70
C ILE A 188 -5.43 5.21 4.74
N ASP A 189 -4.14 5.34 4.40
CA ASP A 189 -3.16 6.02 5.26
C ASP A 189 -3.32 7.53 5.09
N PHE A 190 -4.34 8.09 5.74
CA PHE A 190 -4.63 9.51 5.67
C PHE A 190 -3.63 10.34 6.50
N LYS A 191 -3.16 11.47 5.98
CA LYS A 191 -2.34 12.40 6.75
C LYS A 191 -3.23 13.29 7.60
N VAL A 192 -2.69 13.78 8.71
CA VAL A 192 -3.38 14.74 9.57
C VAL A 192 -2.46 15.93 9.81
N ASP A 193 -2.94 17.12 9.48
CA ASP A 193 -2.34 18.40 9.83
C ASP A 193 -3.25 19.10 10.84
N VAL A 194 -2.66 19.76 11.83
CA VAL A 194 -3.40 20.49 12.87
C VAL A 194 -2.92 21.93 12.86
N ARG A 195 -3.83 22.86 12.59
CA ARG A 195 -3.55 24.29 12.56
C ARG A 195 -4.23 24.99 13.71
N LYS A 196 -3.46 25.77 14.48
CA LYS A 196 -4.02 26.70 15.45
C LYS A 196 -4.45 27.97 14.73
N THR A 197 -5.76 28.25 14.71
CA THR A 197 -6.32 29.45 14.03
C THR A 197 -6.63 30.57 15.02
N SER A 198 -6.87 30.24 16.29
CA SER A 198 -6.87 31.18 17.42
C SER A 198 -6.55 30.42 18.72
N ASP A 199 -6.58 31.09 19.88
CA ASP A 199 -6.39 30.41 21.18
C ASP A 199 -7.43 29.32 21.42
N LEU A 200 -8.67 29.57 20.99
CA LEU A 200 -9.78 28.64 21.15
C LEU A 200 -10.03 27.76 19.93
N LYS A 201 -9.50 28.11 18.75
CA LYS A 201 -9.83 27.39 17.51
C LYS A 201 -8.66 26.54 17.02
N ARG A 202 -8.95 25.27 16.74
CA ARG A 202 -8.07 24.33 16.04
C ARG A 202 -8.75 23.88 14.75
N LEU A 203 -7.98 23.72 13.69
CA LEU A 203 -8.44 23.18 12.41
C LEU A 203 -7.66 21.90 12.14
N ILE A 204 -8.35 20.76 12.16
CA ILE A 204 -7.78 19.49 11.74
C ILE A 204 -8.02 19.35 10.24
N ILE A 205 -6.95 19.08 9.49
CA ILE A 205 -7.00 18.84 8.06
C ILE A 205 -6.58 17.39 7.83
N ILE A 206 -7.46 16.63 7.21
CA ILE A 206 -7.21 15.24 6.81
C ILE A 206 -6.95 15.23 5.31
N SER A 207 -5.88 14.55 4.89
CA SER A 207 -5.57 14.41 3.47
C SER A 207 -5.33 12.97 3.04
N ILE A 208 -5.85 12.62 1.86
CA ILE A 208 -5.72 11.28 1.26
C ILE A 208 -5.44 11.44 -0.22
N PRO A 209 -4.38 10.87 -0.79
CA PRO A 209 -4.22 10.83 -2.24
C PRO A 209 -5.43 10.15 -2.90
N TYR A 210 -6.01 10.75 -3.94
CA TYR A 210 -7.20 10.17 -4.60
C TYR A 210 -6.96 8.75 -5.12
N LYS A 211 -5.73 8.44 -5.52
CA LYS A 211 -5.29 7.10 -5.94
C LYS A 211 -5.35 6.03 -4.83
N ASP A 212 -5.40 6.44 -3.57
CA ASP A 212 -5.45 5.56 -2.40
C ASP A 212 -6.90 5.38 -1.90
N ILE A 213 -7.87 6.09 -2.50
CA ILE A 213 -9.30 5.91 -2.22
C ILE A 213 -9.85 4.83 -3.15
N TRP A 214 -10.54 3.86 -2.55
CA TRP A 214 -11.28 2.85 -3.31
C TRP A 214 -12.63 3.41 -3.80
N PHE A 215 -12.91 3.25 -5.10
CA PHE A 215 -14.17 3.63 -5.72
C PHE A 215 -14.91 2.40 -6.28
N SER A 216 -16.23 2.35 -6.14
CA SER A 216 -17.10 1.49 -6.94
C SER A 216 -17.38 2.15 -8.29
N ALA A 217 -17.56 1.34 -9.34
CA ALA A 217 -18.00 1.85 -10.63
C ALA A 217 -19.52 1.68 -10.75
N GLU A 218 -20.23 2.77 -11.03
CA GLU A 218 -21.67 2.81 -11.28
C GLU A 218 -21.93 3.44 -12.66
N GLY A 219 -22.06 2.60 -13.69
CA GLY A 219 -22.23 3.07 -15.07
C GLY A 219 -20.98 3.79 -15.59
N LYS A 220 -21.09 5.10 -15.84
CA LYS A 220 -19.98 5.97 -16.31
C LYS A 220 -19.30 6.74 -15.17
N GLU A 221 -19.77 6.56 -13.95
CA GLU A 221 -19.30 7.28 -12.76
C GLU A 221 -18.58 6.32 -11.82
N PHE A 222 -17.65 6.88 -11.05
CA PHE A 222 -16.93 6.23 -9.97
C PHE A 222 -17.41 6.84 -8.67
N LYS A 223 -17.95 6.00 -7.79
CA LYS A 223 -18.52 6.42 -6.51
C LYS A 223 -17.73 5.90 -5.33
N ALA A 224 -17.53 6.75 -4.35
CA ALA A 224 -17.03 6.37 -3.04
C ALA A 224 -17.78 7.14 -1.97
N SER A 225 -17.83 6.60 -0.75
CA SER A 225 -18.41 7.32 0.38
C SER A 225 -17.46 7.24 1.56
N LEU A 226 -16.81 8.36 1.86
CA LEU A 226 -15.88 8.46 3.00
C LEU A 226 -16.64 8.97 4.22
N GLU A 227 -16.68 8.18 5.28
CA GLU A 227 -17.24 8.54 6.57
C GLU A 227 -16.10 8.82 7.55
N LEU A 228 -16.09 10.04 8.07
CA LEU A 228 -15.09 10.52 9.00
C LEU A 228 -15.75 10.77 10.36
N THR A 229 -15.31 10.04 11.37
CA THR A 229 -15.70 10.21 12.77
C THR A 229 -14.52 10.78 13.56
N TRP A 230 -14.79 11.72 14.47
CA TRP A 230 -13.80 12.25 15.39
C TRP A 230 -14.32 12.21 16.82
N GLU A 231 -13.42 11.92 17.76
CA GLU A 231 -13.67 11.92 19.20
C GLU A 231 -12.56 12.72 19.87
N VAL A 232 -12.90 13.80 20.57
CA VAL A 232 -11.96 14.65 21.31
C VAL A 232 -11.98 14.26 22.78
N TYR A 233 -10.79 14.12 23.35
CA TYR A 233 -10.55 13.77 24.75
C TYR A 233 -9.74 14.86 25.42
N ASP A 234 -10.07 15.16 26.68
CA ASP A 234 -9.29 16.07 27.53
C ASP A 234 -8.04 15.39 28.13
N GLY A 235 -7.26 16.13 28.91
CA GLY A 235 -6.06 15.63 29.57
C GLY A 235 -6.30 14.50 30.59
N ALA A 236 -7.54 14.28 31.02
CA ALA A 236 -7.94 13.17 31.88
C ALA A 236 -8.47 11.95 31.09
N ASP A 237 -8.30 11.96 29.76
CA ASP A 237 -8.81 10.94 28.83
C ASP A 237 -10.34 10.83 28.83
N LYS A 238 -11.05 11.88 29.25
CA LYS A 238 -12.50 11.94 29.18
C LYS A 238 -12.92 12.48 27.82
N LYS A 239 -13.81 11.77 27.13
CA LYS A 239 -14.39 12.25 25.86
C LYS A 239 -15.26 13.48 26.12
N ILE A 240 -14.93 14.59 25.44
CA ILE A 240 -15.60 15.89 25.60
C ILE A 240 -16.41 16.31 24.37
N GLN A 241 -16.04 15.80 23.19
CA GLN A 241 -16.72 16.12 21.93
C GLN A 241 -16.61 14.92 20.99
N GLU A 242 -17.63 14.71 20.16
CA GLU A 242 -17.55 13.79 19.03
C GLU A 242 -18.33 14.35 17.84
N GLY A 243 -18.09 13.78 16.66
CA GLY A 243 -18.90 14.05 15.49
C GLY A 243 -18.57 13.08 14.35
N THR A 244 -19.47 13.04 13.38
CA THR A 244 -19.33 12.22 12.18
C THR A 244 -19.75 13.04 10.97
N LYS A 245 -19.06 12.87 9.85
CA LYS A 245 -19.39 13.50 8.58
C LYS A 245 -19.12 12.55 7.43
N THR A 246 -20.07 12.48 6.50
CA THR A 246 -19.97 11.65 5.30
C THR A 246 -19.69 12.52 4.08
N TYR A 247 -18.79 12.04 3.23
CA TYR A 247 -18.34 12.70 2.02
C TYR A 247 -18.58 11.78 0.83
N PRO A 248 -19.72 11.95 0.12
CA PRO A 248 -19.92 11.26 -1.14
C PRO A 248 -18.95 11.81 -2.18
N LEU A 249 -18.32 10.90 -2.93
CA LEU A 249 -17.47 11.21 -4.06
C LEU A 249 -18.09 10.58 -5.28
N GLU A 250 -18.42 11.39 -6.28
CA GLU A 250 -18.94 10.94 -7.57
C GLU A 250 -18.07 11.57 -8.65
N LEU A 251 -17.30 10.75 -9.34
CA LEU A 251 -16.27 11.20 -10.28
C LEU A 251 -16.45 10.53 -11.65
N THR A 252 -16.27 11.27 -12.74
CA THR A 252 -16.12 10.66 -14.07
C THR A 252 -14.72 10.08 -14.25
N ARG A 253 -14.53 9.30 -15.32
CA ARG A 253 -13.22 8.74 -15.69
C ARG A 253 -12.17 9.83 -15.91
N GLU A 254 -12.56 10.92 -16.59
CA GLU A 254 -11.69 12.06 -16.89
C GLU A 254 -11.28 12.78 -15.61
N GLN A 255 -12.24 13.03 -14.70
CA GLN A 255 -11.96 13.64 -13.41
C GLN A 255 -11.02 12.78 -12.57
N LEU A 256 -11.22 11.45 -12.54
CA LEU A 256 -10.33 10.55 -11.80
C LEU A 256 -8.89 10.59 -12.34
N LYS A 257 -8.71 10.71 -13.66
CA LYS A 257 -7.40 10.86 -14.30
C LYS A 257 -6.70 12.16 -13.90
N GLU A 258 -7.43 13.27 -13.86
CA GLU A 258 -6.91 14.58 -13.44
C GLU A 258 -6.58 14.64 -11.94
N LEU A 259 -7.31 13.89 -11.12
CA LEU A 259 -7.16 13.83 -9.67
C LEU A 259 -6.09 12.83 -9.21
N GLY A 260 -5.57 11.96 -10.09
CA GLY A 260 -4.64 10.87 -9.71
C GLY A 260 -3.37 11.32 -8.98
N GLY A 261 -2.96 12.58 -9.12
CA GLY A 261 -1.85 13.19 -8.38
C GLY A 261 -2.24 14.11 -7.22
N ARG A 262 -3.55 14.30 -6.96
CA ARG A 262 -4.07 15.23 -5.96
C ARG A 262 -4.47 14.51 -4.68
N GLU A 263 -4.61 15.28 -3.61
CA GLU A 263 -5.15 14.81 -2.34
C GLU A 263 -6.60 15.28 -2.17
N TRP A 264 -7.47 14.36 -1.76
CA TRP A 264 -8.76 14.69 -1.16
C TRP A 264 -8.51 15.29 0.22
N LEU A 265 -9.28 16.31 0.59
CA LEU A 265 -9.14 17.04 1.84
C LEU A 265 -10.47 17.09 2.60
N ALA A 266 -10.39 16.89 3.92
CA ALA A 266 -11.47 17.18 4.85
C ALA A 266 -10.98 18.05 6.00
N GLU A 267 -11.79 19.04 6.36
CA GLU A 267 -11.49 19.97 7.46
C GLU A 267 -12.49 19.78 8.60
N ILE A 268 -11.97 19.65 9.83
CA ILE A 268 -12.75 19.62 11.06
C ILE A 268 -12.33 20.84 11.91
N PRO A 269 -13.16 21.88 11.98
CA PRO A 269 -12.97 22.95 12.95
C PRO A 269 -13.37 22.48 14.35
N LEU A 270 -12.52 22.73 15.33
CA LEU A 270 -12.76 22.47 16.75
C LEU A 270 -12.62 23.78 17.54
N GLU A 271 -13.53 24.01 18.47
CA GLU A 271 -13.42 25.03 19.51
C GLU A 271 -13.08 24.36 20.84
N LEU A 272 -11.90 24.63 21.37
CA LEU A 272 -11.33 24.03 22.56
C LEU A 272 -10.72 25.12 23.45
N GLU A 273 -11.11 25.15 24.72
CA GLU A 273 -10.47 26.00 25.73
C GLU A 273 -8.98 25.65 25.88
N PRO A 274 -8.11 26.54 26.37
CA PRO A 274 -6.70 26.23 26.59
C PRO A 274 -6.51 24.99 27.49
N GLY A 275 -5.74 24.00 27.02
CA GLY A 275 -5.51 22.76 27.73
C GLY A 275 -4.88 21.69 26.84
N ASP A 276 -4.59 20.53 27.43
CA ASP A 276 -4.09 19.37 26.71
C ASP A 276 -5.25 18.52 26.18
N TYR A 277 -5.27 18.27 24.87
CA TYR A 277 -6.31 17.45 24.24
C TYR A 277 -5.72 16.42 23.29
N GLN A 278 -6.51 15.38 23.03
CA GLN A 278 -6.26 14.40 21.99
C GLN A 278 -7.49 14.24 21.12
N VAL A 279 -7.29 13.89 19.86
CA VAL A 279 -8.38 13.50 18.96
C VAL A 279 -8.12 12.10 18.41
N ALA A 280 -9.13 11.24 18.49
CA ALA A 280 -9.20 10.01 17.74
C ALA A 280 -10.02 10.26 16.47
N LEU A 281 -9.42 10.02 15.32
CA LEU A 281 -10.00 10.15 14.00
C LEU A 281 -10.19 8.76 13.42
N THR A 282 -11.41 8.41 13.04
CA THR A 282 -11.72 7.18 12.32
C THR A 282 -12.22 7.57 10.94
N LEU A 283 -11.53 7.11 9.91
CA LEU A 283 -11.95 7.28 8.53
C LEU A 283 -12.32 5.92 7.96
N LYS A 284 -13.56 5.80 7.52
CA LYS A 284 -14.13 4.61 6.88
C LYS A 284 -14.46 4.91 5.43
N ASN A 285 -14.15 4.01 4.53
CA ASN A 285 -14.74 4.02 3.20
C ASN A 285 -15.92 3.03 3.19
N SER A 286 -17.13 3.56 3.13
CA SER A 286 -18.36 2.77 3.16
C SER A 286 -18.55 1.94 1.90
N THR A 287 -17.78 2.18 0.84
CA THR A 287 -17.84 1.41 -0.41
C THR A 287 -17.14 0.05 -0.30
N ASP A 288 -16.01 -0.03 0.42
CA ASP A 288 -15.26 -1.28 0.64
C ASP A 288 -15.26 -1.74 2.11
N GLN A 289 -15.95 -1.00 2.99
CA GLN A 289 -16.04 -1.20 4.43
C GLN A 289 -14.69 -1.13 5.18
N ASN A 290 -13.61 -0.68 4.53
CA ASN A 290 -12.32 -0.52 5.18
C ASN A 290 -12.31 0.74 6.04
N GLN A 291 -11.57 0.70 7.15
CA GLN A 291 -11.41 1.85 8.04
C GLN A 291 -10.02 1.93 8.66
N VAL A 292 -9.59 3.15 8.93
CA VAL A 292 -8.34 3.45 9.63
C VAL A 292 -8.65 4.40 10.78
N ARG A 293 -8.09 4.11 11.96
CA ARG A 293 -8.18 4.97 13.14
C ARG A 293 -6.80 5.51 13.51
N LYS A 294 -6.70 6.82 13.74
CA LYS A 294 -5.50 7.51 14.23
C LYS A 294 -5.84 8.31 15.48
N ARG A 295 -4.94 8.32 16.46
CA ARG A 295 -5.05 9.14 17.66
C ARG A 295 -3.87 10.10 17.73
N ILE A 296 -4.14 11.39 17.83
CA ILE A 296 -3.10 12.43 17.83
C ILE A 296 -3.34 13.43 18.96
N LYS A 297 -2.28 14.13 19.38
CA LYS A 297 -2.36 15.25 20.32
C LYS A 297 -2.73 16.54 19.59
N LEU A 298 -3.57 17.35 20.20
CA LEU A 298 -3.98 18.68 19.72
C LEU A 298 -3.28 19.76 20.55
N ASN A 299 -1.96 19.83 20.44
CA ASN A 299 -1.16 20.87 21.11
C ASN A 299 -1.30 22.21 20.37
#